data_AF-A0A2W6YKM7-F1
#
_entry.id   AF-A0A2W6YKM7-F1
#
_cell.length_a   1.000
_cell.length_b   1.000
_cell.length_c   1.000
_cell.angle_alpha   90.00
_cell.angle_beta   90.00
_cell.angle_gamma   90.00
#
_symmetry.space_group_name_H-M   'P 1'
#
loop_
_entity.id
_entity.type
_entity.pdbx_description
1 polymer ?
#
loop_
_entity_poly.entity_id
_entity_poly.type
_entity_poly.pdbx_seq_one_letter_code
_entity_poly.pdbx_strand_id
1 'polypeptide(L)'
;MIAIFGCLLEGHSILAQSTIPPNLVPSAPVRPEEPPRRLPPVDQPITPNSPQVEPNREIPDSTNTFVVQEFQVIGSTVFSAGELAAAVKSFTNRPISFSELFQARAVIAALYIRNGYITSGAFIPPPRDK
;
A
#
# COMPACT_ATOMS: atom_id res chain seq x y z
N MET A 1 -23.73 -29.34 19.74
CA MET A 1 -24.09 -30.66 19.17
C MET A 1 -22.99 -31.08 18.23
N ILE A 2 -22.59 -32.33 18.37
CA ILE A 2 -21.40 -32.98 17.79
C ILE A 2 -21.87 -33.85 16.63
N ALA A 3 -21.06 -33.97 15.57
CA ALA A 3 -21.13 -35.14 14.68
C ALA A 3 -19.71 -35.51 14.24
N ILE A 4 -19.08 -36.40 15.04
CA ILE A 4 -17.89 -37.15 14.70
C ILE A 4 -18.39 -38.35 13.92
N PHE A 5 -18.00 -38.50 12.66
CA PHE A 5 -18.24 -39.73 11.92
C PHE A 5 -16.91 -40.45 11.77
N GLY A 6 -16.68 -41.40 12.69
CA GLY A 6 -15.63 -42.40 12.55
C GLY A 6 -16.12 -43.50 11.62
N CYS A 7 -15.31 -43.84 10.63
CA CYS A 7 -15.42 -45.12 9.94
C CYS A 7 -14.01 -45.73 9.88
N LEU A 8 -13.81 -46.79 10.67
CA LEU A 8 -12.67 -47.69 10.63
C LEU A 8 -13.09 -48.90 9.80
N LEU A 9 -12.43 -49.15 8.68
CA LEU A 9 -12.34 -50.49 8.09
C LEU A 9 -11.00 -50.65 7.37
N GLU A 10 -10.47 -51.84 7.49
CA GLU A 10 -9.07 -52.21 7.50
C GLU A 10 -8.40 -52.28 6.13
N GLY A 11 -7.07 -52.10 6.16
CA GLY A 11 -6.17 -53.08 5.56
C GLY A 11 -6.00 -53.05 4.05
N HIS A 12 -5.27 -52.04 3.55
CA HIS A 12 -4.33 -52.28 2.45
C HIS A 12 -3.03 -51.55 2.74
N SER A 13 -2.01 -52.31 3.14
CA SER A 13 -0.62 -51.88 3.06
C SER A 13 -0.30 -51.56 1.61
N ILE A 14 -0.15 -50.27 1.31
CA ILE A 14 0.61 -49.84 0.14
C ILE A 14 1.65 -48.86 0.66
N LEU A 15 2.90 -49.30 0.64
CA LEU A 15 4.06 -48.42 0.73
C LEU A 15 4.03 -47.53 -0.52
N ALA A 16 3.26 -46.45 -0.48
CA ALA A 16 3.40 -45.37 -1.42
C ALA A 16 4.65 -44.57 -1.02
N GLN A 17 5.83 -45.09 -1.36
CA GLN A 17 6.97 -44.20 -1.54
C GLN A 17 6.64 -43.36 -2.76
N SER A 18 6.12 -42.16 -2.55
CA SER A 18 6.12 -41.13 -3.58
C SER A 18 7.58 -40.75 -3.79
N THR A 19 8.22 -41.37 -4.77
CA THR A 19 9.50 -40.91 -5.33
C THR A 19 9.32 -39.44 -5.69
N ILE A 20 9.94 -38.56 -4.92
CA ILE A 20 10.04 -37.14 -5.26
C ILE A 20 10.74 -37.12 -6.63
N PRO A 21 10.10 -36.66 -7.71
CA PRO A 21 10.79 -36.50 -8.98
C PRO A 21 11.99 -35.56 -8.74
N PRO A 22 13.18 -35.89 -9.25
CA PRO A 22 14.33 -35.02 -9.06
C PRO A 22 14.03 -33.71 -9.79
N ASN A 23 13.78 -32.68 -8.98
CA ASN A 23 14.11 -31.30 -9.29
C ASN A 23 13.59 -30.77 -10.63
N LEU A 24 12.31 -30.42 -10.70
CA LEU A 24 11.82 -29.44 -11.68
C LEU A 24 11.79 -28.05 -11.03
N VAL A 25 12.96 -27.52 -10.66
CA VAL A 25 13.09 -26.05 -10.66
C VAL A 25 13.06 -25.64 -12.13
N PRO A 26 12.13 -24.78 -12.56
CA PRO A 26 12.26 -24.14 -13.85
C PRO A 26 13.64 -23.48 -13.88
N SER A 27 14.48 -23.78 -14.88
CA SER A 27 15.67 -22.98 -15.12
C SER A 27 15.18 -21.56 -15.36
N ALA A 28 15.28 -20.71 -14.34
CA ALA A 28 15.26 -19.28 -14.56
C ALA A 28 16.29 -19.00 -15.65
N PRO A 29 15.99 -18.17 -16.66
CA PRO A 29 17.01 -17.78 -17.62
C PRO A 29 18.21 -17.31 -16.82
N VAL A 30 19.36 -17.97 -17.00
CA VAL A 30 20.61 -17.58 -16.35
C VAL A 30 20.90 -16.19 -16.88
N ARG A 31 20.52 -15.18 -16.10
CA ARG A 31 20.97 -13.82 -16.34
C ARG A 31 22.49 -13.92 -16.33
N PRO A 32 23.21 -13.41 -17.34
CA PRO A 32 24.66 -13.29 -17.24
C PRO A 32 24.98 -12.70 -15.88
N GLU A 33 25.78 -13.38 -15.07
CA GLU A 33 26.27 -12.82 -13.82
C GLU A 33 27.08 -11.58 -14.20
N GLU A 34 26.45 -10.40 -14.11
CA GLU A 34 27.17 -9.14 -14.19
C GLU A 34 28.13 -9.17 -13.00
N PRO A 35 29.45 -9.07 -13.22
CA PRO A 35 30.40 -9.06 -12.13
C PRO A 35 29.96 -8.01 -11.10
N PRO A 36 30.13 -8.29 -9.80
CA PRO A 36 29.64 -7.39 -8.76
C PRO A 36 30.15 -5.99 -9.06
N ARG A 37 29.23 -5.04 -9.25
CA ARG A 37 29.59 -3.64 -9.44
C ARG A 37 30.46 -3.25 -8.26
N ARG A 38 31.66 -2.75 -8.53
CA ARG A 38 32.51 -2.20 -7.48
C ARG A 38 31.72 -1.09 -6.80
N LEU A 39 31.62 -1.18 -5.48
CA LEU A 39 31.10 -0.07 -4.69
C LEU A 39 31.94 1.17 -5.00
N PRO A 40 31.33 2.36 -5.05
CA PRO A 40 32.10 3.59 -5.12
C PRO A 40 33.09 3.62 -3.92
N PRO A 41 34.33 4.12 -4.11
CA PRO A 41 35.26 4.34 -3.03
C PRO A 41 34.61 5.13 -1.90
N VAL A 42 34.79 4.69 -0.65
CA VAL A 42 34.18 5.31 0.54
C VAL A 42 34.61 6.78 0.68
N ASP A 43 35.78 7.13 0.16
CA ASP A 43 36.35 8.48 0.21
C ASP A 43 35.72 9.45 -0.80
N GLN A 44 34.78 9.01 -1.65
CA GLN A 44 34.02 9.91 -2.51
C GLN A 44 32.88 10.51 -1.70
N PRO A 45 32.89 11.82 -1.41
CA PRO A 45 31.75 12.47 -0.79
C PRO A 45 30.57 12.32 -1.74
N ILE A 46 29.53 11.61 -1.30
CA ILE A 46 28.24 11.60 -2.00
C ILE A 46 27.77 13.05 -1.93
N THR A 47 27.93 13.79 -3.03
CA THR A 47 27.38 15.14 -3.09
C THR A 47 25.87 14.92 -3.13
N PRO A 48 25.10 15.37 -2.12
CA PRO A 48 23.67 15.36 -2.28
C PRO A 48 23.40 16.22 -3.50
N ASN A 49 22.83 15.63 -4.56
CA ASN A 49 22.02 16.41 -5.47
C ASN A 49 20.90 16.94 -4.59
N SER A 50 21.13 18.13 -4.02
CA SER A 50 20.07 18.86 -3.35
C SER A 50 18.98 18.97 -4.41
N PRO A 51 17.75 18.52 -4.11
CA PRO A 51 16.63 18.89 -4.96
C PRO A 51 16.78 20.39 -5.20
N GLN A 52 16.70 20.84 -6.45
CA GLN A 52 16.46 22.26 -6.68
C GLN A 52 15.22 22.57 -5.85
N VAL A 53 15.43 23.32 -4.77
CA VAL A 53 14.34 23.85 -3.98
C VAL A 53 13.64 24.77 -4.95
N GLU A 54 12.54 24.32 -5.54
CA GLU A 54 11.69 25.23 -6.28
C GLU A 54 11.40 26.39 -5.34
N PRO A 55 11.74 27.63 -5.73
CA PRO A 55 11.53 28.76 -4.86
C PRO A 55 10.03 28.85 -4.58
N ASN A 56 9.69 28.70 -3.31
CA ASN A 56 8.38 28.99 -2.77
C ASN A 56 7.24 28.09 -3.29
N ARG A 57 7.27 26.79 -2.97
CA ARG A 57 6.00 26.09 -2.77
C ARG A 57 5.44 26.58 -1.44
N GLU A 58 4.65 27.65 -1.49
CA GLU A 58 3.90 28.15 -0.34
C GLU A 58 3.21 26.96 0.31
N ILE A 59 3.65 26.58 1.52
CA ILE A 59 2.88 25.64 2.32
C ILE A 59 1.60 26.40 2.60
N PRO A 60 0.43 25.93 2.11
CA PRO A 60 -0.78 26.69 2.23
C PRO A 60 -1.01 27.03 3.70
N ASP A 61 -1.15 28.33 3.97
CA ASP A 61 -1.31 28.85 5.32
C ASP A 61 -2.38 28.04 6.05
N SER A 62 -2.04 27.51 7.21
CA SER A 62 -2.94 26.66 8.00
C SER A 62 -4.18 27.41 8.48
N THR A 63 -4.17 28.74 8.41
CA THR A 63 -5.28 29.65 8.70
C THR A 63 -6.26 29.80 7.56
N ASN A 64 -5.87 29.49 6.32
CA ASN A 64 -6.79 29.54 5.19
C ASN A 64 -7.73 28.34 5.24
N THR A 65 -9.02 28.62 5.02
CA THR A 65 -10.06 27.60 4.96
C THR A 65 -10.70 27.57 3.57
N PHE A 66 -11.18 26.39 3.20
CA PHE A 66 -11.91 26.14 1.96
C PHE A 66 -13.05 25.16 2.21
N VAL A 67 -14.05 25.16 1.33
CA VAL A 67 -15.19 24.25 1.44
C VAL A 67 -14.99 23.11 0.46
N VAL A 68 -14.88 21.89 0.98
CA VAL A 68 -14.84 20.67 0.17
C VAL A 68 -16.26 20.16 -0.03
N GLN A 69 -16.69 20.02 -1.28
CA GLN A 69 -18.00 19.47 -1.63
C GLN A 69 -17.99 17.94 -1.54
N GLU A 70 -16.95 17.30 -2.06
CA GLU A 70 -16.85 15.84 -2.15
C GLU A 70 -15.39 15.39 -2.07
N PHE A 71 -15.17 14.22 -1.49
CA PHE A 71 -13.91 13.47 -1.58
C PHE A 71 -14.05 12.32 -2.56
N GLN A 72 -13.35 12.39 -3.69
CA GLN A 72 -13.28 11.31 -4.65
C GLN A 72 -12.01 10.48 -4.41
N VAL A 73 -12.17 9.29 -3.85
CA VAL A 73 -11.07 8.35 -3.63
C VAL A 73 -10.95 7.44 -4.84
N ILE A 74 -9.86 7.58 -5.58
CA ILE A 74 -9.55 6.76 -6.76
C ILE A 74 -8.65 5.58 -6.39
N GLY A 75 -8.83 4.45 -7.07
CA GLY A 75 -7.96 3.27 -6.92
C GLY A 75 -8.28 2.35 -5.73
N SER A 76 -9.39 2.56 -5.01
CA SER A 76 -9.86 1.58 -4.04
C SER A 76 -10.52 0.39 -4.73
N THR A 77 -10.12 -0.83 -4.35
CA THR A 77 -10.75 -2.09 -4.77
C THR A 77 -11.42 -2.84 -3.62
N VAL A 78 -11.16 -2.43 -2.39
CA VAL A 78 -11.61 -3.09 -1.16
C VAL A 78 -12.88 -2.45 -0.60
N PHE A 79 -12.93 -1.12 -0.59
CA PHE A 79 -14.05 -0.36 -0.05
C PHE A 79 -14.81 0.30 -1.21
N SER A 80 -16.12 0.35 -1.09
CA SER A 80 -16.94 1.12 -2.01
C SER A 80 -16.73 2.63 -1.85
N ALA A 81 -17.07 3.39 -2.88
CA ALA A 81 -17.05 4.85 -2.82
C ALA A 81 -17.93 5.40 -1.68
N GLY A 82 -19.07 4.74 -1.40
CA GLY A 82 -19.98 5.13 -0.32
C GLY A 82 -19.38 4.95 1.06
N GLU A 83 -18.67 3.84 1.31
CA GLU A 83 -17.97 3.59 2.57
C GLU A 83 -16.85 4.62 2.81
N LEU A 84 -16.09 4.93 1.76
CA LEU A 84 -15.02 5.93 1.83
C LEU A 84 -15.58 7.33 2.04
N ALA A 85 -16.65 7.71 1.34
CA ALA A 85 -17.34 8.98 1.53
C ALA A 85 -17.94 9.12 2.93
N ALA A 86 -18.52 8.03 3.47
CA ALA A 86 -19.04 8.01 4.83
C ALA A 86 -17.93 8.24 5.87
N ALA A 87 -16.74 7.66 5.67
CA ALA A 87 -15.61 7.80 6.57
C ALA A 87 -15.13 9.25 6.71
N VAL A 88 -15.23 10.06 5.64
CA VAL A 88 -14.78 11.47 5.64
C VAL A 88 -15.92 12.49 5.61
N LYS A 89 -17.17 12.05 5.86
CA LYS A 89 -18.37 12.90 5.77
C LYS A 89 -18.26 14.16 6.63
N SER A 90 -17.63 14.06 7.80
CA SER A 90 -17.42 15.18 8.75
C SER A 90 -16.52 16.31 8.21
N PHE A 91 -15.83 16.10 7.09
CA PHE A 91 -14.95 17.08 6.45
C PHE A 91 -15.56 17.72 5.20
N THR A 92 -16.82 17.42 4.87
CA THR A 92 -17.51 17.97 3.69
C THR A 92 -18.51 19.05 4.08
N ASN A 93 -18.87 19.91 3.13
CA ASN A 93 -19.92 20.93 3.26
C ASN A 93 -19.73 21.90 4.44
N ARG A 94 -18.48 22.12 4.85
CA ARG A 94 -18.09 23.12 5.83
C ARG A 94 -16.70 23.69 5.50
N PRO A 95 -16.36 24.86 6.05
CA PRO A 95 -14.98 25.34 6.00
C PRO A 95 -14.06 24.36 6.72
N ILE A 96 -13.00 23.95 6.04
CA ILE A 96 -11.90 23.15 6.59
C ILE A 96 -10.56 23.81 6.27
N SER A 97 -9.62 23.69 7.20
CA SER A 97 -8.22 24.06 6.99
C SER A 97 -7.47 23.01 6.17
N PHE A 98 -6.27 23.36 5.69
CA PHE A 98 -5.37 22.39 5.06
C PHE A 98 -4.97 21.24 6.00
N SER A 99 -4.89 21.50 7.31
CA SER A 99 -4.61 20.47 8.32
C SER A 99 -5.75 19.44 8.42
N GLU A 100 -7.00 19.88 8.32
CA GLU A 100 -8.18 19.01 8.34
C GLU A 100 -8.29 18.19 7.06
N LEU A 101 -7.84 18.72 5.92
CA LEU A 101 -7.70 17.94 4.70
C LEU A 101 -6.74 16.75 4.88
N PHE A 102 -5.62 16.95 5.59
CA PHE A 102 -4.71 15.85 5.95
C PHE A 102 -5.31 14.89 6.99
N GLN A 103 -6.17 15.36 7.88
CA GLN A 103 -6.92 14.48 8.77
C GLN A 103 -7.89 13.59 7.98
N ALA A 104 -8.60 14.12 6.99
CA ALA A 104 -9.46 13.31 6.11
C ALA A 104 -8.65 12.20 5.39
N ARG A 105 -7.46 12.53 4.84
CA ARG A 105 -6.52 11.55 4.29
C ARG A 105 -6.13 10.48 5.33
N ALA A 106 -5.80 10.89 6.55
CA ALA A 106 -5.41 9.98 7.63
C ALA A 106 -6.55 9.06 8.05
N VAL A 107 -7.80 9.53 8.05
CA VAL A 107 -8.99 8.72 8.35
C VAL A 107 -9.16 7.59 7.34
N ILE A 108 -8.98 7.88 6.04
CA ILE A 108 -9.00 6.84 5.00
C ILE A 108 -7.88 5.83 5.22
N ALA A 109 -6.63 6.27 5.44
CA ALA A 109 -5.52 5.35 5.71
C ALA A 109 -5.80 4.47 6.95
N ALA A 110 -6.33 5.06 8.02
CA ALA A 110 -6.70 4.34 9.24
C ALA A 110 -7.86 3.36 9.02
N LEU A 111 -8.79 3.62 8.10
CA LEU A 111 -9.82 2.66 7.71
C LEU A 111 -9.19 1.40 7.13
N TYR A 112 -8.24 1.53 6.21
CA TYR A 112 -7.51 0.39 5.64
C TYR A 112 -6.72 -0.38 6.70
N ILE A 113 -5.92 0.34 7.50
CA ILE A 113 -5.08 -0.28 8.54
C ILE A 113 -5.94 -1.08 9.53
N ARG A 114 -7.07 -0.51 9.99
CA ARG A 114 -7.98 -1.19 10.93
C ARG A 114 -8.66 -2.43 10.36
N ASN A 115 -8.72 -2.56 9.03
CA ASN A 115 -9.26 -3.72 8.34
C ASN A 115 -8.18 -4.70 7.86
N GLY A 116 -6.94 -4.58 8.36
CA GLY A 116 -5.85 -5.53 8.08
C GLY A 116 -4.96 -5.16 6.89
N TYR A 117 -5.24 -4.06 6.19
CA TYR A 117 -4.46 -3.60 5.05
C TYR A 117 -3.31 -2.68 5.50
N ILE A 118 -2.41 -3.19 6.34
CA ILE A 118 -1.36 -2.41 7.03
C ILE A 118 -0.32 -1.76 6.10
N THR A 119 -0.16 -2.28 4.88
CA THR A 119 0.72 -1.73 3.84
C THR A 119 0.01 -0.76 2.88
N SER A 120 -1.27 -0.46 3.15
CA SER A 120 -2.06 0.50 2.37
C SER A 120 -2.03 1.90 2.98
N GLY A 121 -2.30 2.91 2.16
CA GLY A 121 -2.35 4.30 2.58
C GLY A 121 -3.16 5.15 1.61
N ALA A 122 -3.32 6.42 1.96
CA ALA A 122 -3.97 7.42 1.12
C ALA A 122 -3.08 8.65 1.00
N PHE A 123 -3.07 9.27 -0.18
CA PHE A 123 -2.34 10.52 -0.43
C PHE A 123 -3.23 11.48 -1.21
N ILE A 124 -2.90 12.77 -1.13
CA ILE A 124 -3.56 13.83 -1.91
C ILE A 124 -2.61 14.16 -3.06
N PRO A 125 -3.02 13.98 -4.33
CA PRO A 125 -2.18 14.32 -5.47
C PRO A 125 -1.97 15.84 -5.57
N PRO A 126 -0.95 16.29 -6.33
CA PRO A 126 -0.84 17.71 -6.66
C PRO A 126 -2.11 18.23 -7.34
N PRO A 127 -2.40 19.54 -7.25
CA PRO A 127 -3.48 20.15 -8.00
C PRO A 127 -3.34 19.82 -9.48
N ARG A 128 -4.45 19.57 -10.16
CA ARG A 128 -4.45 19.47 -11.62
C ARG A 128 -4.34 20.88 -12.19
N ASP A 129 -3.36 21.10 -13.05
CA ASP A 129 -3.32 22.28 -13.91
C ASP A 129 -4.55 22.23 -14.83
N LYS A 130 -5.32 23.32 -14.89
CA LYS A 130 -6.46 23.46 -15.78
C LYS A 130 -6.06 24.09 -17.10
#